data_AF-A0A539EJD2-F1
#
_entry.id   AF-A0A539EJD2-F1
#
_cell.length_a   1.000
_cell.length_b   1.000
_cell.length_c   1.000
_cell.angle_alpha   90.00
_cell.angle_beta   90.00
_cell.angle_gamma   90.00
#
_symmetry.space_group_name_H-M   'P 1'
#
loop_
_entity.id
_entity.type
_entity.pdbx_description
1 polymer ?
#
loop_
_entity_poly.entity_id
_entity_poly.type
_entity_poly.pdbx_seq_one_letter_code
_entity_poly.pdbx_strand_id
1 'polypeptide(L)'
;DPSRQRVAAFALRPRLAPPPMVSTKTVEGEVLLSWEASADPWAVKYRVERATHPVGPWSESGPAVTKPAFKEADVEAYQTYFYRVAVEAGTGDVGPTSRPVEVFVPGSFNVAPVEISTVTLGNIFSANYKWYLRNPLGKAVLVNNLNVPFQNVKVSFRLKDFMDFATESVVEKLGPKEKVEVSLVAVLNNKILDVSEDTPIQAEITLTYFEKGQKREFSLAVPLRVYSRRAITWQDSRRVANFITPNDPPVDMFKSEVLRDPVKTPKGVGRLNKAVVVTARLWSALGSVGVRFLPAANNPFELMSEDPAFPVDYTQFPRDTLEKKSGECDDLVNLFAALLENASVPSAVLDYPGHLAFMFDTGATDARDAGLSEDLLVSYEGTLWVPVEATMVGQPFLEAVQKAAFAYKEMAAAGKATIVDPRLAWKTYEPATLPKPEQGAPALDAADLKKRFEEVAVDLLAFRYKSLAAEIKARMEADGESAPLWNQRGLLDAQFGRPSDAEKAFRRAVELDATSASAHNNLGSLAYQAGRYADALASYRKASAADPEDAGVWLNMARALLKMGKAEEAKEPARMAAALDPGLKEAAQSLLKL
;
A
#
# COMPACT_ATOMS: atom_id res chain seq x y z
N ASP A 1 -51.37 100.90 -51.97
CA ASP A 1 -52.72 100.33 -52.07
C ASP A 1 -53.27 100.13 -50.67
N PRO A 2 -54.27 100.91 -50.24
CA PRO A 2 -54.99 100.69 -48.98
C PRO A 2 -55.67 99.30 -48.91
N SER A 3 -55.66 98.54 -50.02
CA SER A 3 -56.14 97.16 -50.13
C SER A 3 -55.04 96.08 -50.17
N ARG A 4 -53.78 96.38 -49.83
CA ARG A 4 -52.75 95.34 -49.63
C ARG A 4 -52.41 95.16 -48.15
N GLN A 5 -53.22 94.37 -47.44
CA GLN A 5 -52.81 93.78 -46.16
C GLN A 5 -51.51 93.00 -46.38
N ARG A 6 -50.41 93.47 -45.79
CA ARG A 6 -49.18 92.70 -45.72
C ARG A 6 -49.39 91.60 -44.69
N VAL A 7 -49.58 90.36 -45.15
CA VAL A 7 -49.50 89.19 -44.28
C VAL A 7 -48.02 88.96 -43.96
N ALA A 8 -47.63 89.25 -42.73
CA ALA A 8 -46.36 88.77 -42.21
C ALA A 8 -46.55 87.30 -41.82
N ALA A 9 -45.92 86.39 -42.55
CA ALA A 9 -45.84 84.99 -42.17
C ALA A 9 -44.57 84.80 -41.33
N PHE A 10 -44.73 84.30 -40.11
CA PHE A 10 -43.64 83.93 -39.23
C PHE A 10 -43.67 82.41 -39.06
N ALA A 11 -42.52 81.76 -39.08
CA ALA A 11 -42.44 80.36 -38.64
C ALA A 11 -42.66 80.36 -37.12
N LEU A 12 -43.85 79.94 -36.67
CA LEU A 12 -44.08 79.62 -35.27
C LEU A 12 -43.25 78.38 -34.95
N ARG A 13 -42.18 78.54 -34.18
CA ARG A 13 -41.47 77.40 -33.60
C ARG A 13 -42.18 77.02 -32.31
N PRO A 14 -42.72 75.80 -32.18
CA PRO A 14 -43.35 75.37 -30.95
C PRO A 14 -42.32 75.36 -29.82
N ARG A 15 -42.72 75.91 -28.67
CA ARG A 15 -41.89 75.85 -27.45
C ARG A 15 -42.23 74.56 -26.71
N LEU A 16 -41.71 73.45 -27.24
CA LEU A 16 -41.95 72.12 -26.68
C LEU A 16 -41.34 72.00 -25.27
N ALA A 17 -42.07 71.35 -24.36
CA ALA A 17 -41.57 70.93 -23.06
C ALA A 17 -41.13 69.45 -23.12
N PRO A 18 -40.12 69.05 -22.33
CA PRO A 18 -39.78 67.63 -22.22
C PRO A 18 -40.89 66.87 -21.47
N PRO A 19 -41.08 65.57 -21.69
CA PRO A 19 -42.06 64.78 -20.96
C PRO A 19 -41.80 64.81 -19.45
N PRO A 20 -42.82 65.08 -18.61
CA PRO A 20 -42.67 65.04 -17.16
C PRO A 20 -42.64 63.57 -16.70
N MET A 21 -41.48 63.15 -16.19
CA MET A 21 -41.21 61.81 -15.63
C MET A 21 -41.22 60.65 -16.65
N VAL A 22 -40.10 59.93 -16.70
CA VAL A 22 -39.97 58.66 -17.41
C VAL A 22 -39.84 57.58 -16.34
N SER A 23 -40.75 56.60 -16.36
CA SER A 23 -40.68 55.41 -15.52
C SER A 23 -40.16 54.24 -16.34
N THR A 24 -39.47 53.31 -15.68
CA THR A 24 -38.80 52.20 -16.35
C THR A 24 -39.14 50.89 -15.67
N LYS A 25 -39.22 49.83 -16.48
CA LYS A 25 -39.32 48.45 -16.03
C LYS A 25 -38.42 47.60 -16.92
N THR A 26 -37.66 46.70 -16.32
CA THR A 26 -36.84 45.73 -17.05
C THR A 26 -37.43 44.33 -16.88
N VAL A 27 -37.48 43.60 -17.99
CA VAL A 27 -37.88 42.18 -18.02
C VAL A 27 -37.01 41.53 -19.08
N GLU A 28 -36.20 40.52 -18.71
CA GLU A 28 -35.56 39.58 -19.65
C GLU A 28 -34.91 40.21 -20.90
N GLY A 29 -33.87 41.04 -20.75
CA GLY A 29 -33.19 41.67 -21.89
C GLY A 29 -34.03 42.74 -22.63
N GLU A 30 -35.21 43.07 -22.09
CA GLU A 30 -36.08 44.14 -22.58
C GLU A 30 -36.14 45.32 -21.61
N VAL A 31 -36.13 46.52 -22.17
CA VAL A 31 -36.35 47.78 -21.45
C VAL A 31 -37.70 48.36 -21.87
N LEU A 32 -38.59 48.55 -20.90
CA LEU A 32 -39.88 49.20 -21.07
C LEU A 32 -39.82 50.60 -20.44
N LEU A 33 -40.02 51.62 -21.26
CA LEU A 33 -40.14 53.01 -20.84
C LEU A 33 -41.61 53.44 -20.95
N SER A 34 -42.10 54.19 -19.96
CA SER A 34 -43.40 54.87 -20.07
C SER A 34 -43.35 56.25 -19.39
N TRP A 35 -44.04 57.22 -19.98
CA TRP A 35 -44.07 58.61 -19.50
C TRP A 35 -45.48 59.20 -19.61
N GLU A 36 -45.69 60.40 -19.05
CA GLU A 36 -46.93 61.14 -19.26
C GLU A 36 -46.93 61.83 -20.64
N ALA A 37 -48.05 61.74 -21.36
CA ALA A 37 -48.18 62.38 -22.66
C ALA A 37 -48.05 63.92 -22.53
N SER A 38 -47.33 64.54 -23.46
CA SER A 38 -47.23 66.00 -23.53
C SER A 38 -48.61 66.62 -23.77
N ALA A 39 -48.95 67.61 -22.94
CA ALA A 39 -50.16 68.41 -23.11
C ALA A 39 -50.01 69.49 -24.21
N ASP A 40 -48.83 69.60 -24.82
CA ASP A 40 -48.56 70.57 -25.89
C ASP A 40 -49.31 70.16 -27.17
N PRO A 41 -50.17 71.01 -27.73
CA PRO A 41 -50.95 70.69 -28.94
C PRO A 41 -50.09 70.46 -30.18
N TRP A 42 -48.80 70.82 -30.15
CA TRP A 42 -47.86 70.58 -31.25
C TRP A 42 -47.14 69.23 -31.15
N ALA A 43 -47.24 68.52 -30.02
CA ALA A 43 -46.56 67.24 -29.79
C ALA A 43 -47.20 66.09 -30.60
N VAL A 44 -46.46 65.54 -31.57
CA VAL A 44 -46.97 64.46 -32.45
C VAL A 44 -46.23 63.14 -32.25
N LYS A 45 -44.93 63.19 -31.92
CA LYS A 45 -44.09 62.02 -31.70
C LYS A 45 -43.15 62.21 -30.51
N TYR A 46 -42.52 61.13 -30.09
CA TYR A 46 -41.48 61.09 -29.07
C TYR A 46 -40.25 60.36 -29.61
N ARG A 47 -39.07 60.95 -29.41
CA ARG A 47 -37.78 60.32 -29.71
C ARG A 47 -37.14 59.83 -28.42
N VAL A 48 -36.66 58.59 -28.45
CA VAL A 48 -35.96 57.97 -27.32
C VAL A 48 -34.49 57.87 -27.67
N GLU A 49 -33.64 58.36 -26.78
CA GLU A 49 -32.20 58.28 -26.90
C GLU A 49 -31.62 57.50 -25.73
N ARG A 50 -30.53 56.76 -26.00
CA ARG A 50 -29.83 55.92 -25.04
C ARG A 50 -28.34 56.28 -25.00
N ALA A 51 -27.73 56.12 -23.83
CA ALA A 51 -26.29 56.20 -23.62
C ALA A 51 -25.83 55.15 -22.59
N THR A 52 -24.56 54.81 -22.57
CA THR A 52 -23.93 53.95 -21.54
C THR A 52 -23.33 54.74 -20.38
N HIS A 53 -23.43 56.08 -20.44
CA HIS A 53 -22.91 57.01 -19.43
C HIS A 53 -23.89 58.20 -19.28
N PRO A 54 -24.08 58.78 -18.08
CA PRO A 54 -25.14 59.77 -17.83
C PRO A 54 -25.01 61.08 -18.62
N VAL A 55 -23.84 61.36 -19.21
CA VAL A 55 -23.59 62.55 -20.04
C VAL A 55 -23.53 62.26 -21.55
N GLY A 56 -23.75 61.02 -21.97
CA GLY A 56 -23.61 60.59 -23.37
C GLY A 56 -22.27 59.89 -23.66
N PRO A 57 -21.92 59.64 -24.93
CA PRO A 57 -22.65 60.06 -26.14
C PRO A 57 -24.03 59.41 -26.24
N TRP A 58 -24.99 60.17 -26.77
CA TRP A 58 -26.38 59.74 -26.91
C TRP A 58 -26.63 59.26 -28.34
N SER A 59 -27.29 58.12 -28.48
CA SER A 59 -27.75 57.58 -29.77
C SER A 59 -29.26 57.37 -29.75
N GLU A 60 -29.92 57.51 -30.90
CA GLU A 60 -31.35 57.16 -31.01
C GLU A 60 -31.54 55.66 -30.77
N SER A 61 -32.49 55.35 -29.88
CA SER A 61 -32.92 53.99 -29.59
C SER A 61 -34.25 53.75 -30.32
N GLY A 62 -34.15 53.18 -31.53
CA GLY A 62 -35.30 52.86 -32.36
C GLY A 62 -36.03 54.06 -33.01
N PRO A 63 -37.12 53.80 -33.74
CA PRO A 63 -37.91 54.85 -34.40
C PRO A 63 -38.77 55.65 -33.40
N ALA A 64 -39.07 56.90 -33.76
CA ALA A 64 -39.94 57.76 -32.97
C ALA A 64 -41.35 57.15 -32.78
N VAL A 65 -41.87 57.22 -31.56
CA VAL A 65 -43.17 56.64 -31.17
C VAL A 65 -44.24 57.71 -31.01
N THR A 66 -45.51 57.38 -31.28
CA THR A 66 -46.64 58.32 -31.12
C THR A 66 -47.36 58.16 -29.77
N LYS A 67 -47.16 57.03 -29.09
CA LYS A 67 -47.68 56.75 -27.75
C LYS A 67 -46.59 57.04 -26.71
N PRO A 68 -46.94 57.41 -25.48
CA PRO A 68 -45.97 57.73 -24.44
C PRO A 68 -45.38 56.47 -23.77
N ALA A 69 -44.97 55.52 -24.60
CA ALA A 69 -44.36 54.27 -24.18
C ALA A 69 -43.41 53.76 -25.27
N PHE A 70 -42.30 53.15 -24.86
CA PHE A 70 -41.29 52.59 -25.75
C PHE A 70 -40.77 51.26 -25.20
N LYS A 71 -40.49 50.33 -26.10
CA LYS A 71 -39.92 49.03 -25.79
C LYS A 71 -38.66 48.84 -26.63
N GLU A 72 -37.55 48.58 -25.94
CA GLU A 72 -36.32 48.09 -26.56
C GLU A 72 -36.14 46.62 -26.21
N ALA A 73 -35.94 45.78 -27.22
CA ALA A 73 -35.63 44.37 -27.05
C ALA A 73 -34.12 44.11 -27.29
N ASP A 74 -33.64 42.94 -26.90
CA ASP A 74 -32.26 42.48 -27.14
C ASP A 74 -31.19 43.45 -26.58
N VAL A 75 -31.46 44.08 -25.44
CA VAL A 75 -30.51 44.98 -24.76
C VAL A 75 -29.47 44.15 -24.01
N GLU A 76 -28.20 44.52 -24.12
CA GLU A 76 -27.09 43.82 -23.47
C GLU A 76 -27.27 43.77 -21.94
N ALA A 77 -27.12 42.57 -21.37
CA ALA A 77 -27.30 42.33 -19.94
C ALA A 77 -26.09 42.78 -19.11
N TYR A 78 -26.30 42.92 -17.80
CA TYR A 78 -25.31 43.36 -16.80
C TYR A 78 -24.69 44.74 -17.07
N GLN A 79 -25.40 45.57 -17.83
CA GLN A 79 -25.00 46.92 -18.15
C GLN A 79 -26.06 47.92 -17.69
N THR A 80 -25.59 49.08 -17.23
CA THR A 80 -26.44 50.23 -16.96
C THR A 80 -26.52 51.10 -18.20
N TYR A 81 -27.75 51.41 -18.60
CA TYR A 81 -28.06 52.34 -19.66
C TYR A 81 -28.78 53.56 -19.11
N PHE A 82 -28.62 54.69 -19.77
CA PHE A 82 -29.32 55.93 -19.48
C PHE A 82 -30.23 56.25 -20.65
N TYR A 83 -31.52 56.47 -20.38
CA TYR A 83 -32.51 56.81 -21.39
C TYR A 83 -33.05 58.22 -21.18
N ARG A 84 -33.32 58.93 -22.28
CA ARG A 84 -34.03 60.22 -22.25
C ARG A 84 -34.99 60.33 -23.42
N VAL A 85 -36.04 61.12 -23.24
CA VAL A 85 -37.12 61.27 -24.23
C VAL A 85 -37.28 62.73 -24.61
N ALA A 86 -37.40 63.02 -25.90
CA ALA A 86 -37.76 64.34 -26.42
C ALA A 86 -39.10 64.29 -27.16
N VAL A 87 -39.85 65.39 -27.10
CA VAL A 87 -41.07 65.58 -27.90
C VAL A 87 -40.67 66.07 -29.29
N GLU A 88 -41.32 65.57 -30.33
CA GLU A 88 -41.17 66.03 -31.71
C GLU A 88 -42.50 66.57 -32.21
N ALA A 89 -42.47 67.79 -32.76
CA ALA A 89 -43.64 68.43 -33.33
C ALA A 89 -43.98 67.91 -34.73
N GLY A 90 -45.23 68.12 -35.17
CA GLY A 90 -45.65 67.80 -36.54
C GLY A 90 -44.85 68.53 -37.63
N THR A 91 -44.18 69.64 -37.28
CA THR A 91 -43.24 70.39 -38.14
C THR A 91 -41.85 69.75 -38.25
N GLY A 92 -41.55 68.72 -37.45
CA GLY A 92 -40.23 68.08 -37.35
C GLY A 92 -39.28 68.72 -36.33
N ASP A 93 -39.70 69.80 -35.65
CA ASP A 93 -38.92 70.40 -34.58
C ASP A 93 -38.86 69.47 -33.36
N VAL A 94 -37.66 69.18 -32.86
CA VAL A 94 -37.44 68.34 -31.66
C VAL A 94 -37.20 69.25 -30.45
N GLY A 95 -37.99 69.03 -29.41
CA GLY A 95 -37.93 69.75 -28.15
C GLY A 95 -36.75 69.33 -27.26
N PRO A 96 -36.59 69.99 -26.11
CA PRO A 96 -35.64 69.56 -25.09
C PRO A 96 -35.92 68.13 -24.61
N THR A 97 -34.88 67.44 -24.16
CA THR A 97 -34.96 66.08 -23.61
C THR A 97 -35.37 66.09 -22.14
N SER A 98 -36.00 65.01 -21.70
CA SER A 98 -36.21 64.70 -20.28
C SER A 98 -34.86 64.55 -19.56
N ARG A 99 -34.90 64.56 -18.22
CA ARG A 99 -33.75 64.09 -17.46
C ARG A 99 -33.44 62.63 -17.82
N PRO A 100 -32.15 62.25 -17.91
CA PRO A 100 -31.76 60.86 -18.02
C PRO A 100 -32.35 60.00 -16.90
N VAL A 101 -32.86 58.83 -17.26
CA VAL A 101 -33.25 57.80 -16.30
C VAL A 101 -32.31 56.61 -16.44
N GLU A 102 -31.72 56.24 -15.31
CA GLU A 102 -30.81 55.10 -15.19
C GLU A 102 -31.59 53.79 -15.17
N VAL A 103 -31.13 52.81 -15.95
CA VAL A 103 -31.75 51.50 -16.10
C VAL A 103 -30.66 50.44 -16.07
N PHE A 104 -30.66 49.61 -15.04
CA PHE A 104 -29.82 48.41 -14.98
C PHE A 104 -30.56 47.22 -15.61
N VAL A 105 -29.91 46.55 -16.57
CA VAL A 105 -30.46 45.36 -17.23
C VAL A 105 -29.88 44.10 -16.55
N PRO A 106 -30.65 43.34 -15.76
CA PRO A 106 -30.16 42.12 -15.12
C PRO A 106 -29.96 41.00 -16.15
N GLY A 107 -28.96 40.13 -15.95
CA GLY A 107 -28.81 38.92 -16.75
C GLY A 107 -29.82 37.83 -16.37
N SER A 108 -30.12 36.93 -17.30
CA SER A 108 -31.04 35.82 -17.11
C SER A 108 -30.47 34.79 -16.11
N PHE A 109 -31.20 34.51 -15.03
CA PHE A 109 -30.92 33.34 -14.18
C PHE A 109 -31.56 32.10 -14.78
N ASN A 110 -30.78 31.28 -15.48
CA ASN A 110 -31.14 29.89 -15.75
C ASN A 110 -30.28 28.99 -14.86
N VAL A 111 -30.44 29.10 -13.55
CA VAL A 111 -29.80 28.16 -12.61
C VAL A 111 -30.68 26.92 -12.56
N ALA A 112 -30.11 25.74 -12.84
CA ALA A 112 -30.88 24.50 -12.85
C ALA A 112 -31.59 24.29 -11.49
N PRO A 113 -32.86 23.81 -11.46
CA PRO A 113 -33.61 23.61 -10.22
C PRO A 113 -32.85 22.82 -9.15
N VAL A 114 -32.18 21.76 -9.59
CA VAL A 114 -31.17 21.03 -8.81
C VAL A 114 -29.91 20.96 -9.64
N GLU A 115 -28.76 21.25 -9.04
CA GLU A 115 -27.46 21.20 -9.70
C GLU A 115 -26.40 20.51 -8.84
N ILE A 116 -25.30 20.12 -9.48
CA ILE A 116 -24.07 19.73 -8.81
C ILE A 116 -23.17 20.97 -8.79
N SER A 117 -23.04 21.63 -7.63
CA SER A 117 -22.30 22.89 -7.53
C SER A 117 -20.78 22.69 -7.47
N THR A 118 -20.34 21.58 -6.88
CA THR A 118 -18.92 21.30 -6.67
C THR A 118 -18.70 19.80 -6.68
N VAL A 119 -17.63 19.38 -7.35
CA VAL A 119 -17.13 18.02 -7.30
C VAL A 119 -15.67 18.06 -6.86
N THR A 120 -15.33 17.20 -5.91
CA THR A 120 -13.94 16.98 -5.48
C THR A 120 -13.66 15.50 -5.64
N LEU A 121 -12.71 15.15 -6.52
CA LEU A 121 -12.25 13.77 -6.73
C LEU A 121 -10.76 13.68 -6.37
N GLY A 122 -10.39 12.59 -5.71
CA GLY A 122 -8.99 12.18 -5.59
C GLY A 122 -8.51 11.42 -6.82
N ASN A 123 -7.21 11.13 -6.84
CA ASN A 123 -6.61 10.27 -7.84
C ASN A 123 -6.77 8.77 -7.49
N ILE A 124 -6.68 7.92 -8.51
CA ILE A 124 -6.80 6.47 -8.36
C ILE A 124 -5.42 5.82 -8.47
N PHE A 125 -5.05 5.04 -7.46
CA PHE A 125 -3.91 4.12 -7.54
C PHE A 125 -4.41 2.73 -7.87
N SER A 126 -3.98 2.21 -9.03
CA SER A 126 -4.54 0.99 -9.60
C SER A 126 -4.32 -0.24 -8.69
N ALA A 127 -3.16 -0.39 -8.04
CA ALA A 127 -2.92 -1.48 -7.08
C ALA A 127 -3.87 -1.44 -5.86
N ASN A 128 -4.36 -0.25 -5.52
CA ASN A 128 -5.24 0.00 -4.37
C ASN A 128 -6.74 -0.08 -4.72
N TYR A 129 -7.10 -0.60 -5.88
CA TYR A 129 -8.47 -0.52 -6.41
C TYR A 129 -9.56 -1.05 -5.46
N LYS A 130 -9.27 -2.12 -4.69
CA LYS A 130 -10.21 -2.71 -3.72
C LYS A 130 -10.55 -1.78 -2.55
N TRP A 131 -9.64 -0.88 -2.19
CA TRP A 131 -9.86 0.07 -1.10
C TRP A 131 -10.97 1.09 -1.43
N TYR A 132 -11.09 1.48 -2.70
CA TYR A 132 -12.09 2.44 -3.17
C TYR A 132 -13.54 1.92 -3.10
N LEU A 133 -13.73 0.61 -2.88
CA LEU A 133 -15.05 0.02 -2.60
C LEU A 133 -15.64 0.53 -1.28
N ARG A 134 -14.78 0.76 -0.28
CA ARG A 134 -15.20 1.15 1.09
C ARG A 134 -14.83 2.59 1.44
N ASN A 135 -14.07 3.25 0.58
CA ASN A 135 -13.55 4.59 0.80
C ASN A 135 -13.89 5.43 -0.43
N PRO A 136 -14.78 6.44 -0.30
CA PRO A 136 -15.17 7.27 -1.43
C PRO A 136 -13.95 7.90 -2.13
N LEU A 137 -13.94 7.85 -3.46
CA LEU A 137 -12.92 8.54 -4.27
C LEU A 137 -13.04 10.05 -4.10
N GLY A 138 -14.24 10.53 -3.78
CA GLY A 138 -14.51 11.94 -3.62
C GLY A 138 -15.94 12.21 -3.23
N LYS A 139 -16.40 13.43 -3.53
CA LYS A 139 -17.73 13.91 -3.18
C LYS A 139 -18.28 14.89 -4.20
N ALA A 140 -19.60 14.92 -4.32
CA ALA A 140 -20.36 15.92 -5.05
C ALA A 140 -21.29 16.68 -4.08
N VAL A 141 -21.40 17.99 -4.25
CA VAL A 141 -22.34 18.83 -3.51
C VAL A 141 -23.54 19.12 -4.39
N LEU A 142 -24.70 18.65 -3.95
CA LEU A 142 -25.98 18.96 -4.59
C LEU A 142 -26.57 20.22 -3.98
N VAL A 143 -27.14 21.09 -4.82
CA VAL A 143 -27.81 22.31 -4.37
C VAL A 143 -29.21 22.35 -4.97
N ASN A 144 -30.20 22.59 -4.12
CA ASN A 144 -31.54 22.95 -4.56
C ASN A 144 -31.64 24.47 -4.70
N ASN A 145 -31.80 24.96 -5.92
CA ASN A 145 -31.89 26.39 -6.18
C ASN A 145 -33.30 26.96 -6.02
N LEU A 146 -34.29 26.11 -5.73
CA LEU A 146 -35.68 26.52 -5.57
C LEU A 146 -36.13 26.55 -4.11
N ASN A 147 -37.31 27.14 -3.89
CA ASN A 147 -38.00 27.18 -2.61
C ASN A 147 -38.94 25.98 -2.40
N VAL A 148 -38.83 24.94 -3.23
CA VAL A 148 -39.63 23.71 -3.15
C VAL A 148 -38.72 22.50 -2.96
N PRO A 149 -39.11 21.48 -2.18
CA PRO A 149 -38.28 20.30 -1.97
C PRO A 149 -38.30 19.36 -3.18
N PHE A 150 -37.22 18.60 -3.36
CA PHE A 150 -37.13 17.47 -4.27
C PHE A 150 -37.05 16.17 -3.49
N GLN A 151 -37.58 15.09 -4.08
CA GLN A 151 -37.52 13.75 -3.51
C GLN A 151 -36.77 12.82 -4.47
N ASN A 152 -36.12 11.81 -3.90
CA ASN A 152 -35.41 10.76 -4.63
C ASN A 152 -34.44 11.33 -5.68
N VAL A 153 -33.66 12.35 -5.28
CA VAL A 153 -32.63 12.94 -6.14
C VAL A 153 -31.48 11.95 -6.22
N LYS A 154 -31.17 11.50 -7.42
CA LYS A 154 -30.24 10.41 -7.67
C LYS A 154 -28.95 10.94 -8.28
N VAL A 155 -27.82 10.48 -7.78
CA VAL A 155 -26.48 10.75 -8.31
C VAL A 155 -25.88 9.42 -8.73
N SER A 156 -25.55 9.28 -10.00
CA SER A 156 -24.82 8.16 -10.56
C SER A 156 -23.37 8.58 -10.81
N PHE A 157 -22.41 7.72 -10.46
CA PHE A 157 -20.98 7.94 -10.68
C PHE A 157 -20.38 6.75 -11.43
N ARG A 158 -19.64 7.05 -12.50
CA ARG A 158 -19.06 6.03 -13.37
C ARG A 158 -17.68 6.43 -13.87
N LEU A 159 -16.77 5.46 -13.90
CA LEU A 159 -15.52 5.52 -14.62
C LEU A 159 -15.64 4.58 -15.80
N LYS A 160 -15.57 5.12 -17.02
CA LYS A 160 -15.68 4.33 -18.24
C LYS A 160 -14.58 3.27 -18.26
N ASP A 161 -14.91 2.06 -18.73
CA ASP A 161 -14.05 0.88 -18.86
C ASP A 161 -13.58 0.24 -17.54
N PHE A 162 -13.43 1.02 -16.46
CA PHE A 162 -12.96 0.56 -15.15
C PHE A 162 -14.07 0.20 -14.16
N MET A 163 -15.33 0.50 -14.49
CA MET A 163 -16.50 0.09 -13.69
C MET A 163 -17.49 -0.65 -14.57
N ASP A 164 -17.91 -1.85 -14.12
CA ASP A 164 -18.91 -2.64 -14.84
C ASP A 164 -20.29 -1.97 -14.77
N PHE A 165 -20.60 -1.35 -13.63
CA PHE A 165 -21.83 -0.59 -13.39
C PHE A 165 -21.52 0.73 -12.70
N ALA A 166 -22.33 1.75 -12.95
CA ALA A 166 -22.25 2.99 -12.18
C ALA A 166 -22.71 2.75 -10.73
N THR A 167 -22.07 3.41 -9.78
CA THR A 167 -22.58 3.47 -8.40
C THR A 167 -23.63 4.55 -8.29
N GLU A 168 -24.67 4.30 -7.49
CA GLU A 168 -25.79 5.22 -7.36
C GLU A 168 -26.00 5.59 -5.90
N SER A 169 -26.21 6.88 -5.64
CA SER A 169 -26.61 7.42 -4.35
C SER A 169 -27.95 8.14 -4.49
N VAL A 170 -28.84 7.94 -3.53
CA VAL A 170 -30.17 8.57 -3.52
C VAL A 170 -30.29 9.47 -2.31
N VAL A 171 -30.54 10.74 -2.55
CA VAL A 171 -30.97 11.70 -1.54
C VAL A 171 -32.49 11.65 -1.49
N GLU A 172 -33.03 10.98 -0.46
CA GLU A 172 -34.47 10.76 -0.30
C GLU A 172 -35.27 12.08 -0.32
N LYS A 173 -34.72 13.11 0.32
CA LYS A 173 -35.30 14.45 0.38
C LYS A 173 -34.22 15.51 0.34
N LEU A 174 -34.34 16.43 -0.60
CA LEU A 174 -33.52 17.64 -0.71
C LEU A 174 -34.43 18.85 -0.51
N GLY A 175 -34.33 19.49 0.65
CA GLY A 175 -35.13 20.62 1.08
C GLY A 175 -34.90 21.91 0.29
N PRO A 176 -35.78 22.91 0.45
CA PRO A 176 -35.63 24.21 -0.18
C PRO A 176 -34.29 24.86 0.16
N LYS A 177 -33.56 25.35 -0.86
CA LYS A 177 -32.23 25.99 -0.69
C LYS A 177 -31.17 25.13 0.02
N GLU A 178 -31.43 23.84 0.20
CA GLU A 178 -30.55 22.93 0.92
C GLU A 178 -29.35 22.55 0.05
N LYS A 179 -28.23 22.29 0.74
CA LYS A 179 -27.04 21.68 0.15
C LYS A 179 -26.79 20.34 0.82
N VAL A 180 -26.61 19.29 0.02
CA VAL A 180 -26.33 17.94 0.52
C VAL A 180 -25.05 17.43 -0.13
N GLU A 181 -24.17 16.88 0.69
CA GLU A 181 -22.95 16.22 0.24
C GLU A 181 -23.25 14.74 -0.05
N VAL A 182 -22.81 14.27 -1.21
CA VAL A 182 -22.96 12.88 -1.64
C VAL A 182 -21.58 12.30 -1.92
N SER A 183 -21.27 11.17 -1.29
CA SER A 183 -20.03 10.45 -1.51
C SER A 183 -20.02 9.76 -2.88
N LEU A 184 -18.88 9.85 -3.58
CA LEU A 184 -18.66 9.21 -4.87
C LEU A 184 -17.76 7.99 -4.68
N VAL A 185 -18.35 6.80 -4.67
CA VAL A 185 -17.67 5.53 -4.43
C VAL A 185 -17.31 4.88 -5.76
N ALA A 186 -16.08 4.40 -5.93
CA ALA A 186 -15.66 3.75 -7.18
C ALA A 186 -15.58 2.22 -6.98
N VAL A 187 -16.50 1.48 -7.60
CA VAL A 187 -16.45 0.00 -7.63
C VAL A 187 -15.67 -0.44 -8.87
N LEU A 188 -14.35 -0.50 -8.73
CA LEU A 188 -13.42 -0.75 -9.83
C LEU A 188 -13.33 -2.24 -10.17
N ASN A 189 -13.36 -2.56 -11.47
CA ASN A 189 -13.08 -3.89 -12.01
C ASN A 189 -11.57 -4.09 -12.22
N ASN A 190 -11.15 -5.33 -12.50
CA ASN A 190 -9.73 -5.67 -12.61
C ASN A 190 -9.01 -5.03 -13.79
N LYS A 191 -9.70 -4.45 -14.79
CA LYS A 191 -9.05 -3.75 -15.92
C LYS A 191 -8.24 -2.54 -15.46
N ILE A 192 -8.51 -2.03 -14.26
CA ILE A 192 -7.70 -0.98 -13.65
C ILE A 192 -6.23 -1.41 -13.50
N LEU A 193 -5.96 -2.72 -13.34
CA LEU A 193 -4.61 -3.28 -13.25
C LEU A 193 -3.93 -3.43 -14.61
N ASP A 194 -4.61 -3.14 -15.72
CA ASP A 194 -4.01 -3.10 -17.07
C ASP A 194 -3.33 -1.74 -17.34
N VAL A 195 -3.57 -0.73 -16.49
CA VAL A 195 -2.96 0.60 -16.60
C VAL A 195 -1.47 0.50 -16.25
N SER A 196 -0.60 0.56 -17.25
CA SER A 196 0.85 0.52 -17.07
C SER A 196 1.48 1.90 -16.86
N GLU A 197 0.83 2.94 -17.35
CA GLU A 197 1.30 4.33 -17.35
C GLU A 197 0.24 5.27 -16.79
N ASP A 198 0.68 6.37 -16.18
CA ASP A 198 -0.23 7.34 -15.57
C ASP A 198 -1.11 8.01 -16.60
N THR A 199 -2.41 7.72 -16.53
CA THR A 199 -3.35 8.05 -17.59
C THR A 199 -4.43 8.99 -17.07
N PRO A 200 -4.65 10.16 -17.71
CA PRO A 200 -5.80 11.01 -17.40
C PRO A 200 -7.07 10.37 -17.97
N ILE A 201 -8.12 10.29 -17.16
CA ILE A 201 -9.44 9.79 -17.58
C ILE A 201 -10.52 10.78 -17.15
N GLN A 202 -11.75 10.54 -17.60
CA GLN A 202 -12.92 11.30 -17.17
C GLN A 202 -13.87 10.42 -16.37
N ALA A 203 -14.24 10.87 -15.18
CA ALA A 203 -15.40 10.37 -14.46
C ALA A 203 -16.67 11.02 -15.00
N GLU A 204 -17.71 10.22 -15.19
CA GLU A 204 -19.05 10.70 -15.49
C GLU A 204 -19.86 10.73 -14.18
N ILE A 205 -20.44 11.89 -13.86
CA ILE A 205 -21.39 12.05 -12.77
C ILE A 205 -22.72 12.50 -13.35
N THR A 206 -23.76 11.71 -13.15
CA THR A 206 -25.11 11.96 -13.66
C THR A 206 -26.07 12.26 -12.52
N LEU A 207 -26.62 13.46 -12.50
CA LEU A 207 -27.71 13.87 -11.62
C LEU A 207 -29.05 13.57 -12.28
N THR A 208 -29.94 12.89 -11.57
CA THR A 208 -31.33 12.62 -12.00
C THR A 208 -32.31 13.08 -10.92
N TYR A 209 -33.34 13.83 -11.30
CA TYR A 209 -34.42 14.25 -10.40
C TYR A 209 -35.74 14.38 -11.17
N PHE A 210 -36.86 14.55 -10.47
CA PHE A 210 -38.16 14.78 -11.09
C PHE A 210 -38.65 16.19 -10.80
N GLU A 211 -39.07 16.89 -11.85
CA GLU A 211 -39.68 18.22 -11.77
C GLU A 211 -41.06 18.16 -12.43
N LYS A 212 -42.12 18.47 -11.68
CA LYS A 212 -43.51 18.40 -12.17
C LYS A 212 -43.86 17.06 -12.84
N GLY A 213 -43.34 15.96 -12.30
CA GLY A 213 -43.53 14.60 -12.83
C GLY A 213 -42.66 14.24 -14.03
N GLN A 214 -41.86 15.16 -14.57
CA GLN A 214 -40.93 14.88 -15.66
C GLN A 214 -39.53 14.55 -15.11
N LYS A 215 -38.92 13.47 -15.60
CA LYS A 215 -37.53 13.14 -15.30
C LYS A 215 -36.61 14.18 -15.93
N ARG A 216 -35.72 14.75 -15.13
CA ARG A 216 -34.60 15.60 -15.55
C ARG A 216 -33.30 14.86 -15.29
N GLU A 217 -32.35 14.99 -16.20
CA GLU A 217 -31.08 14.31 -16.16
C GLU A 217 -29.97 15.24 -16.66
N PHE A 218 -28.86 15.29 -15.94
CA PHE A 218 -27.70 16.12 -16.25
C PHE A 218 -26.42 15.33 -15.98
N SER A 219 -25.56 15.17 -16.98
CA SER A 219 -24.24 14.55 -16.83
C SER A 219 -23.15 15.61 -16.88
N LEU A 220 -22.13 15.43 -16.03
CA LEU A 220 -20.89 16.19 -16.09
C LEU A 220 -19.70 15.22 -16.15
N ALA A 221 -18.67 15.62 -16.90
CA ALA A 221 -17.42 14.88 -17.00
C ALA A 221 -16.34 15.58 -16.15
N VAL A 222 -15.77 14.89 -15.17
CA VAL A 222 -14.68 15.41 -14.31
C VAL A 222 -13.38 14.69 -14.66
N PRO A 223 -12.31 15.40 -15.03
CA PRO A 223 -11.01 14.77 -15.22
C PRO A 223 -10.43 14.28 -13.88
N LEU A 224 -9.77 13.13 -13.90
CA LEU A 224 -8.93 12.63 -12.80
C LEU A 224 -7.76 11.82 -13.35
N ARG A 225 -6.76 11.55 -12.51
CA ARG A 225 -5.63 10.69 -12.87
C ARG A 225 -5.84 9.26 -12.35
N VAL A 226 -5.64 8.27 -13.21
CA VAL A 226 -5.39 6.89 -12.80
C VAL A 226 -3.90 6.64 -12.93
N TYR A 227 -3.26 6.38 -11.80
CA TYR A 227 -1.85 6.02 -11.74
C TYR A 227 -1.64 4.56 -12.15
N SER A 228 -0.45 4.29 -12.67
CA SER A 228 0.03 2.95 -13.03
C SER A 228 -0.29 1.90 -11.95
N ARG A 229 -0.48 0.64 -12.35
CA ARG A 229 -0.54 -0.51 -11.45
C ARG A 229 0.68 -0.64 -10.54
N ARG A 230 1.81 -0.05 -10.92
CA ARG A 230 3.05 -0.01 -10.13
C ARG A 230 3.13 1.19 -9.19
N ALA A 231 2.27 2.18 -9.36
CA ALA A 231 2.34 3.40 -8.56
C ALA A 231 1.90 3.15 -7.11
N ILE A 232 2.64 3.75 -6.18
CA ILE A 232 2.36 3.76 -4.75
C ILE A 232 2.55 5.17 -4.19
N THR A 233 1.85 5.47 -3.10
CA THR A 233 2.10 6.66 -2.30
C THR A 233 2.42 6.25 -0.87
N TRP A 234 3.45 6.88 -0.30
CA TRP A 234 3.97 6.59 1.04
C TRP A 234 3.29 7.40 2.15
N GLN A 235 2.16 8.08 1.87
CA GLN A 235 1.35 8.73 2.91
C GLN A 235 0.87 7.76 3.99
N ASP A 236 0.69 6.49 3.61
CA ASP A 236 0.47 5.38 4.53
C ASP A 236 1.29 4.18 4.06
N SER A 237 2.38 3.88 4.77
CA SER A 237 3.32 2.81 4.43
C SER A 237 2.66 1.44 4.32
N ARG A 238 1.48 1.24 4.94
CA ARG A 238 0.73 -0.02 4.84
C ARG A 238 0.24 -0.32 3.42
N ARG A 239 0.23 0.67 2.52
CA ARG A 239 -0.11 0.49 1.09
C ARG A 239 0.84 -0.46 0.36
N VAL A 240 2.06 -0.65 0.86
CA VAL A 240 3.00 -1.66 0.34
C VAL A 240 2.36 -3.06 0.30
N ALA A 241 1.41 -3.32 1.21
CA ALA A 241 0.69 -4.59 1.27
C ALA A 241 -0.15 -4.89 0.02
N ASN A 242 -0.55 -3.89 -0.77
CA ASN A 242 -1.21 -4.12 -2.07
C ASN A 242 -0.31 -4.89 -3.05
N PHE A 243 1.02 -4.73 -2.92
CA PHE A 243 2.05 -5.33 -3.79
C PHE A 243 2.57 -6.66 -3.28
N ILE A 244 2.35 -6.98 -2.00
CA ILE A 244 2.69 -8.29 -1.43
C ILE A 244 1.60 -9.28 -1.83
N THR A 245 1.79 -9.95 -2.99
CA THR A 245 0.81 -10.86 -3.60
C THR A 245 1.21 -12.33 -3.44
N PRO A 246 1.02 -12.96 -2.26
CA PRO A 246 1.48 -14.33 -2.01
C PRO A 246 0.75 -15.39 -2.83
N ASN A 247 -0.49 -15.13 -3.26
CA ASN A 247 -1.30 -16.08 -4.03
C ASN A 247 -1.12 -15.93 -5.55
N ASP A 248 -0.13 -15.15 -5.97
CA ASP A 248 0.18 -14.94 -7.37
C ASP A 248 0.83 -16.21 -7.98
N PRO A 249 0.33 -16.77 -9.11
CA PRO A 249 0.84 -18.04 -9.62
C PRO A 249 2.37 -18.13 -9.84
N PRO A 250 3.08 -17.13 -10.39
CA PRO A 250 4.54 -17.19 -10.49
C PRO A 250 5.25 -17.26 -9.13
N VAL A 251 4.70 -16.63 -8.09
CA VAL A 251 5.22 -16.69 -6.71
C VAL A 251 5.05 -18.09 -6.15
N ASP A 252 3.84 -18.66 -6.25
CA ASP A 252 3.57 -20.01 -5.75
C ASP A 252 4.36 -21.08 -6.52
N MET A 253 4.48 -20.95 -7.84
CA MET A 253 5.30 -21.84 -8.66
C MET A 253 6.77 -21.80 -8.24
N PHE A 254 7.34 -20.60 -8.09
CA PHE A 254 8.74 -20.43 -7.69
C PHE A 254 8.98 -21.02 -6.30
N LYS A 255 8.20 -20.61 -5.28
CA LYS A 255 8.31 -21.16 -3.93
C LYS A 255 8.18 -22.67 -3.93
N SER A 256 7.18 -23.21 -4.64
CA SER A 256 6.93 -24.64 -4.68
C SER A 256 8.08 -25.41 -5.31
N GLU A 257 8.72 -24.87 -6.34
CA GLU A 257 9.91 -25.48 -6.95
C GLU A 257 11.13 -25.42 -6.02
N VAL A 258 11.35 -24.29 -5.34
CA VAL A 258 12.45 -24.12 -4.36
C VAL A 258 12.31 -25.05 -3.17
N LEU A 259 11.09 -25.19 -2.64
CA LEU A 259 10.79 -25.98 -1.45
C LEU A 259 10.44 -27.44 -1.77
N ARG A 260 10.26 -27.79 -3.05
CA ARG A 260 10.21 -29.19 -3.48
C ARG A 260 11.45 -29.89 -2.95
N ASP A 261 11.30 -31.12 -2.51
CA ASP A 261 12.37 -31.85 -1.83
C ASP A 261 12.98 -32.96 -2.71
N PRO A 262 13.86 -32.63 -3.69
CA PRO A 262 14.65 -33.64 -4.40
C PRO A 262 16.14 -33.68 -3.95
N VAL A 263 16.57 -32.91 -2.94
CA VAL A 263 17.99 -32.70 -2.59
C VAL A 263 18.29 -33.16 -1.17
N LYS A 264 19.30 -34.01 -0.97
CA LYS A 264 19.78 -34.38 0.38
C LYS A 264 20.09 -33.11 1.17
N THR A 265 19.32 -32.85 2.23
CA THR A 265 19.53 -31.73 3.14
C THR A 265 20.98 -31.72 3.64
N PRO A 266 21.67 -30.56 3.68
CA PRO A 266 23.02 -30.48 4.22
C PRO A 266 23.05 -31.04 5.66
N LYS A 267 24.15 -31.73 6.00
CA LYS A 267 24.28 -32.36 7.32
C LYS A 267 24.15 -31.31 8.41
N GLY A 268 23.29 -31.58 9.38
CA GLY A 268 23.13 -30.74 10.58
C GLY A 268 22.09 -29.62 10.48
N VAL A 269 21.51 -29.36 9.30
CA VAL A 269 20.45 -28.35 9.10
C VAL A 269 19.24 -28.56 10.02
N GLY A 270 18.94 -29.80 10.42
CA GLY A 270 17.90 -30.08 11.41
C GLY A 270 18.12 -29.46 12.81
N ARG A 271 19.30 -28.85 13.05
CA ARG A 271 19.60 -28.08 14.27
C ARG A 271 19.26 -26.60 14.15
N LEU A 272 18.91 -26.13 12.95
CA LEU A 272 18.49 -24.76 12.68
C LEU A 272 16.96 -24.66 12.78
N ASN A 273 16.48 -23.46 13.09
CA ASN A 273 15.05 -23.16 13.10
C ASN A 273 14.44 -23.36 11.70
N LYS A 274 13.23 -23.92 11.62
CA LYS A 274 12.56 -24.25 10.35
C LYS A 274 12.32 -23.02 9.47
N ALA A 275 11.88 -21.90 10.04
CA ALA A 275 11.64 -20.67 9.29
C ALA A 275 12.95 -20.08 8.74
N VAL A 276 14.04 -20.16 9.51
CA VAL A 276 15.38 -19.78 9.06
C VAL A 276 15.83 -20.64 7.88
N VAL A 277 15.58 -21.95 7.93
CA VAL A 277 15.90 -22.87 6.82
C VAL A 277 15.09 -22.58 5.56
N VAL A 278 13.78 -22.36 5.69
CA VAL A 278 12.91 -22.00 4.56
C VAL A 278 13.37 -20.69 3.92
N THR A 279 13.63 -19.67 4.74
CA THR A 279 14.10 -18.36 4.27
C THR A 279 15.47 -18.47 3.60
N ALA A 280 16.40 -19.23 4.18
CA ALA A 280 17.72 -19.47 3.59
C ALA A 280 17.62 -20.17 2.21
N ARG A 281 16.70 -21.14 2.03
CA ARG A 281 16.47 -21.78 0.73
C ARG A 281 15.93 -20.78 -0.31
N LEU A 282 14.95 -19.97 0.07
CA LEU A 282 14.38 -18.93 -0.82
C LEU A 282 15.45 -17.88 -1.19
N TRP A 283 16.25 -17.43 -0.21
CA TRP A 283 17.39 -16.53 -0.42
C TRP A 283 18.40 -17.11 -1.42
N SER A 284 18.83 -18.35 -1.22
CA SER A 284 19.75 -19.04 -2.12
C SER A 284 19.17 -19.21 -3.53
N ALA A 285 17.87 -19.48 -3.65
CA ALA A 285 17.19 -19.64 -4.93
C ALA A 285 17.11 -18.33 -5.72
N LEU A 286 16.76 -17.23 -5.06
CA LEU A 286 16.75 -15.91 -5.69
C LEU A 286 18.16 -15.52 -6.18
N GLY A 287 19.18 -15.78 -5.37
CA GLY A 287 20.58 -15.62 -5.79
C GLY A 287 20.98 -16.53 -6.95
N SER A 288 20.45 -17.76 -7.01
CA SER A 288 20.73 -18.73 -8.08
C SER A 288 20.12 -18.33 -9.42
N VAL A 289 18.88 -17.84 -9.44
CA VAL A 289 18.25 -17.35 -10.67
C VAL A 289 18.78 -15.98 -11.11
N GLY A 290 19.61 -15.34 -10.28
CA GLY A 290 20.29 -14.08 -10.57
C GLY A 290 19.52 -12.83 -10.19
N VAL A 291 18.57 -12.92 -9.25
CA VAL A 291 17.92 -11.72 -8.69
C VAL A 291 18.97 -10.86 -8.00
N ARG A 292 19.00 -9.58 -8.34
CA ARG A 292 19.97 -8.60 -7.80
C ARG A 292 19.30 -7.28 -7.47
N PHE A 293 19.87 -6.57 -6.50
CA PHE A 293 19.54 -5.17 -6.27
C PHE A 293 20.02 -4.30 -7.42
N LEU A 294 19.14 -3.42 -7.90
CA LEU A 294 19.46 -2.33 -8.82
C LEU A 294 18.94 -1.04 -8.20
N PRO A 295 19.80 -0.13 -7.74
CA PRO A 295 19.34 1.17 -7.24
C PRO A 295 18.73 1.98 -8.38
N ALA A 296 17.66 2.72 -8.08
CA ALA A 296 17.10 3.71 -9.00
C ALA A 296 18.18 4.67 -9.50
N ALA A 297 18.19 4.98 -10.79
CA ALA A 297 19.06 6.05 -11.31
C ALA A 297 18.65 7.43 -10.76
N ASN A 298 17.39 7.58 -10.37
CA ASN A 298 16.78 8.75 -9.75
C ASN A 298 15.97 8.25 -8.55
N ASN A 299 16.53 8.33 -7.34
CA ASN A 299 15.80 7.97 -6.14
C ASN A 299 14.61 8.94 -5.95
N PRO A 300 13.35 8.50 -5.93
CA PRO A 300 12.19 9.38 -5.73
C PRO A 300 12.21 10.09 -4.36
N PHE A 301 12.97 9.59 -3.38
CA PHE A 301 13.24 10.32 -2.14
C PHE A 301 14.04 11.63 -2.39
N GLU A 302 14.84 11.70 -3.46
CA GLU A 302 15.60 12.88 -3.87
C GLU A 302 14.87 13.72 -4.94
N LEU A 303 14.09 13.06 -5.80
CA LEU A 303 13.24 13.69 -6.82
C LEU A 303 11.78 13.46 -6.45
N MET A 304 11.30 14.18 -5.43
CA MET A 304 9.87 14.30 -5.20
C MET A 304 9.23 14.78 -6.51
N SER A 305 8.32 13.95 -7.01
CA SER A 305 7.44 14.15 -8.17
C SER A 305 6.90 15.58 -8.28
N GLU A 306 6.42 15.96 -9.46
CA GLU A 306 5.97 17.29 -9.92
C GLU A 306 5.04 18.08 -8.96
N ASP A 307 4.56 17.46 -7.88
CA ASP A 307 3.91 18.10 -6.72
C ASP A 307 4.61 17.68 -5.39
N PRO A 308 5.36 18.58 -4.73
CA PRO A 308 5.99 18.33 -3.43
C PRO A 308 4.99 17.94 -2.31
N ALA A 309 3.68 18.15 -2.51
CA ALA A 309 2.64 17.75 -1.58
C ALA A 309 2.15 16.30 -1.77
N PHE A 310 2.54 15.63 -2.87
CA PHE A 310 2.01 14.30 -3.22
C PHE A 310 3.07 13.40 -3.90
N PRO A 311 4.06 12.88 -3.15
CA PRO A 311 5.08 12.00 -3.73
C PRO A 311 4.44 10.67 -4.19
N VAL A 312 4.64 10.37 -5.47
CA VAL A 312 4.29 9.10 -6.11
C VAL A 312 5.59 8.37 -6.43
N ASP A 313 5.63 7.10 -6.05
CA ASP A 313 6.72 6.17 -6.29
C ASP A 313 6.21 4.97 -7.11
N TYR A 314 7.09 4.14 -7.65
CA TYR A 314 6.74 2.98 -8.45
C TYR A 314 7.44 1.73 -7.99
N THR A 315 6.66 0.75 -7.58
CA THR A 315 7.13 -0.54 -7.09
C THR A 315 6.64 -1.70 -7.96
N GLN A 316 7.43 -2.75 -8.02
CA GLN A 316 7.19 -3.95 -8.78
C GLN A 316 6.39 -4.97 -7.98
N PHE A 317 5.49 -5.67 -8.66
CA PHE A 317 4.91 -6.87 -8.09
C PHE A 317 5.96 -7.99 -8.07
N PRO A 318 5.88 -8.95 -7.12
CA PRO A 318 6.80 -10.08 -7.02
C PRO A 318 7.06 -10.81 -8.34
N ARG A 319 6.03 -11.01 -9.18
CA ARG A 319 6.19 -11.60 -10.52
C ARG A 319 7.06 -10.77 -11.47
N ASP A 320 6.96 -9.44 -11.41
CA ASP A 320 7.76 -8.53 -12.23
C ASP A 320 9.23 -8.62 -11.80
N THR A 321 9.50 -8.65 -10.49
CA THR A 321 10.86 -8.79 -9.94
C THR A 321 11.47 -10.15 -10.30
N LEU A 322 10.69 -11.23 -10.26
CA LEU A 322 11.13 -12.56 -10.70
C LEU A 322 11.45 -12.61 -12.20
N GLU A 323 10.62 -11.97 -13.02
CA GLU A 323 10.83 -11.90 -14.48
C GLU A 323 12.08 -11.08 -14.83
N LYS A 324 12.19 -9.86 -14.29
CA LYS A 324 13.33 -8.96 -14.56
C LYS A 324 14.61 -9.36 -13.84
N LYS A 325 14.52 -10.24 -12.84
CA LYS A 325 15.63 -10.65 -11.98
C LYS A 325 16.34 -9.47 -11.33
N SER A 326 15.61 -8.40 -11.05
CA SER A 326 16.15 -7.22 -10.40
C SER A 326 15.06 -6.28 -9.92
N GLY A 327 15.40 -5.49 -8.90
CA GLY A 327 14.53 -4.47 -8.35
C GLY A 327 15.24 -3.61 -7.31
N GLU A 328 14.53 -2.56 -6.90
CA GLU A 328 14.88 -1.65 -5.83
C GLU A 328 14.60 -2.27 -4.44
N CYS A 329 14.75 -1.48 -3.37
CA CYS A 329 14.60 -2.00 -2.01
C CYS A 329 13.18 -2.53 -1.73
N ASP A 330 12.18 -1.77 -2.14
CA ASP A 330 10.75 -2.07 -2.05
C ASP A 330 10.34 -3.25 -2.95
N ASP A 331 10.84 -3.31 -4.18
CA ASP A 331 10.62 -4.44 -5.10
C ASP A 331 11.06 -5.78 -4.52
N LEU A 332 12.25 -5.78 -3.90
CA LEU A 332 12.84 -6.96 -3.29
C LEU A 332 12.12 -7.33 -2.00
N VAL A 333 11.76 -6.33 -1.18
CA VAL A 333 10.95 -6.54 0.03
C VAL A 333 9.58 -7.16 -0.32
N ASN A 334 8.90 -6.64 -1.35
CA ASN A 334 7.63 -7.19 -1.84
C ASN A 334 7.78 -8.66 -2.24
N LEU A 335 8.84 -8.98 -2.99
CA LEU A 335 9.14 -10.34 -3.42
C LEU A 335 9.40 -11.29 -2.24
N PHE A 336 10.26 -10.89 -1.29
CA PHE A 336 10.57 -11.72 -0.13
C PHE A 336 9.34 -11.94 0.76
N ALA A 337 8.61 -10.87 1.08
CA ALA A 337 7.38 -10.98 1.87
C ALA A 337 6.36 -11.89 1.19
N ALA A 338 6.12 -11.75 -0.11
CA ALA A 338 5.17 -12.60 -0.84
C ALA A 338 5.59 -14.08 -0.84
N LEU A 339 6.88 -14.38 -1.04
CA LEU A 339 7.41 -15.75 -1.00
C LEU A 339 7.30 -16.37 0.39
N LEU A 340 7.58 -15.61 1.45
CA LEU A 340 7.53 -16.08 2.83
C LEU A 340 6.10 -16.34 3.29
N GLU A 341 5.18 -15.40 3.05
CA GLU A 341 3.76 -15.57 3.35
C GLU A 341 3.17 -16.77 2.60
N ASN A 342 3.54 -16.93 1.32
CA ASN A 342 3.16 -18.09 0.51
C ASN A 342 3.80 -19.41 1.01
N ALA A 343 4.96 -19.35 1.66
CA ALA A 343 5.61 -20.46 2.33
C ALA A 343 5.13 -20.70 3.79
N SER A 344 4.08 -19.98 4.23
CA SER A 344 3.57 -20.02 5.61
C SER A 344 4.61 -19.63 6.68
N VAL A 345 5.56 -18.76 6.30
CA VAL A 345 6.47 -18.09 7.23
C VAL A 345 6.00 -16.64 7.33
N PRO A 346 5.41 -16.22 8.48
CA PRO A 346 5.02 -14.84 8.66
C PRO A 346 6.17 -13.87 8.42
N SER A 347 5.86 -12.77 7.74
CA SER A 347 6.80 -11.73 7.35
C SER A 347 6.28 -10.36 7.77
N ALA A 348 7.19 -9.40 7.88
CA ALA A 348 6.86 -8.00 8.11
C ALA A 348 7.85 -7.12 7.35
N VAL A 349 7.36 -5.97 6.89
CA VAL A 349 8.19 -4.93 6.30
C VAL A 349 8.73 -4.04 7.42
N LEU A 350 10.02 -3.76 7.36
CA LEU A 350 10.69 -2.79 8.21
C LEU A 350 10.87 -1.51 7.42
N ASP A 351 10.09 -0.49 7.79
CA ASP A 351 10.06 0.81 7.14
C ASP A 351 10.93 1.80 7.94
N TYR A 352 11.97 2.31 7.26
CA TYR A 352 12.87 3.35 7.75
C TYR A 352 12.84 4.54 6.77
N PRO A 353 13.22 5.75 7.21
CA PRO A 353 13.32 6.90 6.31
C PRO A 353 14.23 6.60 5.10
N GLY A 354 13.65 6.51 3.91
CA GLY A 354 14.36 6.31 2.66
C GLY A 354 14.80 4.87 2.36
N HIS A 355 14.41 3.88 3.17
CA HIS A 355 14.86 2.50 2.97
C HIS A 355 13.90 1.47 3.57
N LEU A 356 13.72 0.34 2.89
CA LEU A 356 12.94 -0.79 3.37
C LEU A 356 13.81 -2.04 3.54
N ALA A 357 13.51 -2.79 4.60
CA ALA A 357 13.98 -4.16 4.79
C ALA A 357 12.78 -5.06 5.10
N PHE A 358 13.00 -6.37 5.26
CA PHE A 358 11.98 -7.27 5.76
C PHE A 358 12.47 -8.02 6.97
N MET A 359 11.54 -8.62 7.71
CA MET A 359 11.84 -9.61 8.73
C MET A 359 10.86 -10.77 8.64
N PHE A 360 11.23 -11.90 9.24
CA PHE A 360 10.38 -13.09 9.29
C PHE A 360 10.33 -13.69 10.69
N ASP A 361 9.19 -14.28 11.03
CA ASP A 361 8.93 -14.90 12.32
C ASP A 361 9.61 -16.27 12.41
N THR A 362 10.34 -16.52 13.50
CA THR A 362 10.92 -17.83 13.79
C THR A 362 9.96 -18.76 14.53
N GLY A 363 8.87 -18.20 15.09
CA GLY A 363 7.97 -18.87 16.02
C GLY A 363 8.57 -19.16 17.39
N ALA A 364 9.83 -18.76 17.63
CA ALA A 364 10.52 -18.99 18.89
C ALA A 364 10.28 -17.85 19.88
N THR A 365 10.22 -18.18 21.17
CA THR A 365 10.13 -17.21 22.27
C THR A 365 11.49 -16.96 22.94
N ASP A 366 12.51 -17.76 22.60
CA ASP A 366 13.88 -17.60 23.07
C ASP A 366 14.90 -17.75 21.93
N ALA A 367 16.07 -17.15 22.12
CA ALA A 367 17.08 -17.06 21.08
C ALA A 367 17.72 -18.43 20.73
N ARG A 368 17.75 -19.37 21.68
CA ARG A 368 18.32 -20.71 21.42
C ARG A 368 17.46 -21.49 20.44
N ASP A 369 16.14 -21.36 20.54
CA ASP A 369 15.17 -21.95 19.62
C ASP A 369 15.09 -21.20 18.28
N ALA A 370 15.28 -19.87 18.29
CA ALA A 370 15.39 -19.07 17.06
C ALA A 370 16.62 -19.43 16.23
N GLY A 371 17.70 -19.88 16.88
CA GLY A 371 18.90 -20.34 16.20
C GLY A 371 19.98 -19.28 15.99
N LEU A 372 19.75 -18.06 16.47
CA LEU A 372 20.60 -16.89 16.33
C LEU A 372 20.78 -16.20 17.69
N SER A 373 21.78 -15.35 17.82
CA SER A 373 22.01 -14.59 19.05
C SER A 373 20.96 -13.48 19.19
N GLU A 374 20.64 -13.10 20.43
CA GLU A 374 19.65 -12.06 20.73
C GLU A 374 19.95 -10.73 20.04
N ASP A 375 21.22 -10.44 19.75
CA ASP A 375 21.59 -9.22 19.07
C ASP A 375 21.14 -9.17 17.59
N LEU A 376 20.80 -10.31 17.01
CA LEU A 376 20.30 -10.45 15.64
C LEU A 376 18.77 -10.61 15.55
N LEU A 377 18.07 -10.51 16.68
CA LEU A 377 16.64 -10.79 16.76
C LEU A 377 15.84 -9.54 17.14
N VAL A 378 14.59 -9.51 16.69
CA VAL A 378 13.60 -8.48 17.00
C VAL A 378 12.42 -9.14 17.70
N SER A 379 12.03 -8.62 18.87
CA SER A 379 10.82 -9.09 19.57
C SER A 379 9.59 -8.40 18.97
N TYR A 380 8.68 -9.17 18.39
CA TYR A 380 7.44 -8.65 17.80
C TYR A 380 6.30 -9.66 17.97
N GLU A 381 5.12 -9.20 18.41
CA GLU A 381 3.92 -10.03 18.65
C GLU A 381 4.16 -11.30 19.51
N GLY A 382 5.09 -11.21 20.47
CA GLY A 382 5.38 -12.29 21.42
C GLY A 382 6.34 -13.38 20.93
N THR A 383 6.89 -13.25 19.72
CA THR A 383 7.92 -14.14 19.18
C THR A 383 9.16 -13.37 18.74
N LEU A 384 10.22 -14.10 18.38
CA LEU A 384 11.49 -13.56 17.90
C LEU A 384 11.55 -13.63 16.36
N TRP A 385 11.82 -12.49 15.76
CA TRP A 385 11.86 -12.27 14.32
C TRP A 385 13.28 -11.99 13.86
N VAL A 386 13.60 -12.41 12.64
CA VAL A 386 14.92 -12.21 12.02
C VAL A 386 14.79 -11.15 10.93
N PRO A 387 15.38 -9.96 11.12
CA PRO A 387 15.46 -8.94 10.08
C PRO A 387 16.49 -9.32 9.03
N VAL A 388 16.24 -8.96 7.77
CA VAL A 388 17.09 -9.27 6.61
C VAL A 388 17.11 -8.09 5.64
N GLU A 389 18.30 -7.70 5.20
CA GLU A 389 18.50 -6.66 4.20
C GLU A 389 18.19 -7.20 2.80
N ALA A 390 17.04 -6.85 2.24
CA ALA A 390 16.60 -7.35 0.92
C ALA A 390 17.58 -7.00 -0.21
N THR A 391 18.19 -5.81 -0.14
CA THR A 391 19.13 -5.33 -1.18
C THR A 391 20.42 -6.14 -1.27
N MET A 392 20.69 -7.00 -0.29
CA MET A 392 21.83 -7.91 -0.29
C MET A 392 21.52 -9.27 -0.93
N VAL A 393 20.38 -9.43 -1.61
CA VAL A 393 20.05 -10.67 -2.34
C VAL A 393 21.22 -11.15 -3.21
N GLY A 394 21.57 -12.43 -3.07
CA GLY A 394 22.74 -13.03 -3.72
C GLY A 394 24.07 -12.89 -2.97
N GLN A 395 24.13 -12.11 -1.89
CA GLN A 395 25.28 -12.02 -0.96
C GLN A 395 25.12 -12.98 0.24
N PRO A 396 26.12 -13.12 1.13
CA PRO A 396 26.02 -13.99 2.30
C PRO A 396 24.82 -13.64 3.18
N PHE A 397 23.97 -14.63 3.44
CA PHE A 397 22.70 -14.44 4.15
C PHE A 397 22.90 -13.86 5.56
N LEU A 398 23.90 -14.36 6.30
CA LEU A 398 24.14 -13.90 7.67
C LEU A 398 24.59 -12.44 7.73
N GLU A 399 25.31 -11.95 6.72
CA GLU A 399 25.69 -10.53 6.65
C GLU A 399 24.46 -9.65 6.39
N ALA A 400 23.52 -10.12 5.55
CA ALA A 400 22.25 -9.43 5.32
C ALA A 400 21.39 -9.36 6.60
N VAL A 401 21.41 -10.43 7.41
CA VAL A 401 20.77 -10.46 8.74
C VAL A 401 21.42 -9.46 9.69
N GLN A 402 22.75 -9.49 9.79
CA GLN A 402 23.52 -8.59 10.66
C GLN A 402 23.29 -7.12 10.33
N LYS A 403 23.35 -6.76 9.04
CA LYS A 403 23.13 -5.39 8.57
C LYS A 403 21.72 -4.90 8.93
N ALA A 404 20.69 -5.70 8.67
CA ALA A 404 19.32 -5.32 8.97
C ALA A 404 19.02 -5.28 10.48
N ALA A 405 19.58 -6.20 11.28
CA ALA A 405 19.45 -6.18 12.73
C ALA A 405 20.07 -4.92 13.34
N PHE A 406 21.25 -4.53 12.87
CA PHE A 406 21.91 -3.30 13.30
C PHE A 406 21.09 -2.07 12.92
N ALA A 407 20.68 -1.95 11.64
CA ALA A 407 19.89 -0.83 11.15
C ALA A 407 18.54 -0.70 11.89
N TYR A 408 17.85 -1.82 12.11
CA TYR A 408 16.58 -1.83 12.85
C TYR A 408 16.76 -1.28 14.26
N LYS A 409 17.78 -1.75 15.00
CA LYS A 409 18.03 -1.30 16.38
C LYS A 409 18.35 0.18 16.47
N GLU A 410 19.17 0.68 15.55
CA GLU A 410 19.51 2.09 15.46
C GLU A 410 18.26 2.94 15.19
N MET A 411 17.47 2.57 14.17
CA MET A 411 16.27 3.31 13.78
C MET A 411 15.15 3.20 14.82
N ALA A 412 14.98 2.05 15.45
CA ALA A 412 13.99 1.83 16.52
C ALA A 412 14.34 2.66 17.76
N ALA A 413 15.62 2.70 18.16
CA ALA A 413 16.08 3.56 19.27
C ALA A 413 15.85 5.05 18.98
N ALA A 414 15.90 5.46 17.70
CA ALA A 414 15.59 6.82 17.27
C ALA A 414 14.08 7.09 17.08
N GLY A 415 13.20 6.12 17.28
CA GLY A 415 11.76 6.24 17.02
C GLY A 415 11.40 6.38 15.55
N LYS A 416 12.28 5.92 14.65
CA LYS A 416 12.17 6.04 13.18
C LYS A 416 11.90 4.73 12.46
N ALA A 417 11.83 3.61 13.17
CA ALA A 417 11.49 2.31 12.58
C ALA A 417 9.99 2.03 12.74
N THR A 418 9.32 1.71 11.63
CA THR A 418 7.93 1.26 11.62
C THR A 418 7.88 -0.19 11.15
N ILE A 419 7.15 -1.04 11.90
CA ILE A 419 6.86 -2.40 11.46
C ILE A 419 5.52 -2.40 10.75
N VAL A 420 5.51 -2.83 9.49
CA VAL A 420 4.29 -3.03 8.70
C VAL A 420 4.08 -4.53 8.50
N ASP A 421 3.16 -5.10 9.28
CA ASP A 421 2.72 -6.49 9.11
C ASP A 421 1.72 -6.58 7.94
N PRO A 422 2.05 -7.31 6.85
CA PRO A 422 1.17 -7.45 5.68
C PRO A 422 -0.20 -8.01 6.04
N ARG A 423 -0.28 -8.93 7.01
CA ARG A 423 -1.53 -9.61 7.40
C ARG A 423 -2.48 -8.65 8.11
N LEU A 424 -1.94 -7.68 8.86
CA LEU A 424 -2.72 -6.59 9.43
C LEU A 424 -3.07 -5.53 8.38
N ALA A 425 -2.11 -5.18 7.53
CA ALA A 425 -2.30 -4.19 6.47
C ALA A 425 -3.33 -4.62 5.42
N TRP A 426 -3.38 -5.91 5.04
CA TRP A 426 -4.34 -6.48 4.09
C TRP A 426 -5.80 -6.34 4.49
N LYS A 427 -6.10 -6.13 5.79
CA LYS A 427 -7.47 -5.82 6.24
C LYS A 427 -7.99 -4.50 5.64
N THR A 428 -7.08 -3.58 5.31
CA THR A 428 -7.38 -2.27 4.72
C THR A 428 -6.93 -2.22 3.25
N TYR A 429 -5.69 -2.66 2.99
CA TYR A 429 -5.01 -2.60 1.70
C TYR A 429 -4.81 -4.01 1.15
N GLU A 430 -5.91 -4.62 0.69
CA GLU A 430 -5.90 -5.98 0.17
C GLU A 430 -4.90 -6.16 -1.00
N PRO A 431 -4.24 -7.33 -1.13
CA PRO A 431 -3.34 -7.61 -2.24
C PRO A 431 -4.05 -7.44 -3.60
N ALA A 432 -3.33 -6.92 -4.59
CA ALA A 432 -3.84 -6.86 -5.95
C ALA A 432 -4.11 -8.27 -6.51
N THR A 433 -5.23 -8.44 -7.20
CA THR A 433 -5.54 -9.69 -7.92
C THR A 433 -5.15 -9.51 -9.38
N LEU A 434 -3.87 -9.74 -9.65
CA LEU A 434 -3.27 -9.52 -10.95
C LEU A 434 -3.89 -10.40 -12.05
N PRO A 435 -3.93 -9.93 -13.31
CA PRO A 435 -4.33 -10.75 -14.44
C PRO A 435 -3.52 -12.04 -14.56
N LYS A 436 -4.01 -12.98 -15.36
CA LYS A 436 -3.29 -14.23 -15.66
C LYS A 436 -1.88 -13.88 -16.15
N PRO A 437 -0.83 -14.48 -15.57
CA PRO A 437 0.54 -14.16 -15.99
C PRO A 437 0.79 -14.67 -17.41
N GLU A 438 1.61 -13.92 -18.16
CA GLU A 438 2.06 -14.32 -19.50
C GLU A 438 3.15 -15.40 -19.42
N GLN A 439 3.98 -15.33 -18.38
CA GLN A 439 5.13 -16.22 -18.15
C GLN A 439 5.02 -16.88 -16.76
N GLY A 440 5.62 -18.07 -16.64
CA GLY A 440 5.72 -18.78 -15.36
C GLY A 440 6.87 -18.26 -14.47
N ALA A 441 7.15 -18.99 -13.40
CA ALA A 441 8.33 -18.75 -12.58
C ALA A 441 9.64 -18.99 -13.37
N PRO A 442 10.73 -18.26 -13.05
CA PRO A 442 12.03 -18.51 -13.66
C PRO A 442 12.53 -19.92 -13.31
N ALA A 443 13.15 -20.59 -14.28
CA ALA A 443 13.72 -21.92 -14.08
C ALA A 443 14.89 -21.90 -13.10
N LEU A 444 14.95 -22.90 -12.21
CA LEU A 444 16.02 -23.07 -11.21
C LEU A 444 17.12 -24.00 -11.72
N ASP A 445 18.38 -23.59 -11.51
CA ASP A 445 19.51 -24.52 -11.56
C ASP A 445 19.61 -25.25 -10.21
N ALA A 446 19.17 -26.50 -10.17
CA ALA A 446 19.16 -27.30 -8.95
C ALA A 446 20.56 -27.53 -8.36
N ALA A 447 21.61 -27.56 -9.19
CA ALA A 447 22.98 -27.77 -8.72
C ALA A 447 23.55 -26.50 -8.07
N ASP A 448 23.33 -25.34 -8.70
CA ASP A 448 23.74 -24.05 -8.13
C ASP A 448 22.94 -23.70 -6.87
N LEU A 449 21.62 -23.89 -6.87
CA LEU A 449 20.78 -23.73 -5.68
C LEU A 449 21.29 -24.59 -4.52
N LYS A 450 21.57 -25.88 -4.77
CA LYS A 450 22.10 -26.78 -3.75
C LYS A 450 23.41 -26.24 -3.17
N LYS A 451 24.35 -25.83 -4.03
CA LYS A 451 25.65 -25.30 -3.61
C LYS A 451 25.49 -24.05 -2.74
N ARG A 452 24.70 -23.08 -3.20
CA ARG A 452 24.45 -21.83 -2.46
C ARG A 452 23.76 -22.07 -1.11
N PHE A 453 22.81 -23.00 -1.06
CA PHE A 453 22.14 -23.34 0.18
C PHE A 453 23.07 -24.10 1.14
N GLU A 454 23.95 -24.97 0.64
CA GLU A 454 24.99 -25.62 1.45
C GLU A 454 25.92 -24.59 2.10
N GLU A 455 26.35 -23.56 1.35
CA GLU A 455 27.17 -22.46 1.86
C GLU A 455 26.46 -21.70 2.99
N VAL A 456 25.22 -21.26 2.76
CA VAL A 456 24.41 -20.57 3.79
C VAL A 456 24.19 -21.44 5.03
N ALA A 457 23.90 -22.73 4.85
CA ALA A 457 23.70 -23.66 5.94
C ALA A 457 24.96 -23.85 6.79
N VAL A 458 26.14 -23.93 6.16
CA VAL A 458 27.43 -24.03 6.84
C VAL A 458 27.69 -22.79 7.70
N ASP A 459 27.44 -21.59 7.17
CA ASP A 459 27.63 -20.34 7.90
C ASP A 459 26.70 -20.23 9.10
N LEU A 460 25.42 -20.56 8.93
CA LEU A 460 24.43 -20.58 10.01
C LEU A 460 24.79 -21.60 11.10
N LEU A 461 25.23 -22.80 10.72
CA LEU A 461 25.66 -23.82 11.68
C LEU A 461 26.94 -23.42 12.42
N ALA A 462 27.90 -22.81 11.73
CA ALA A 462 29.11 -22.29 12.34
C ALA A 462 28.81 -21.17 13.34
N PHE A 463 27.90 -20.25 12.97
CA PHE A 463 27.44 -19.19 13.85
C PHE A 463 26.73 -19.74 15.08
N ARG A 464 25.78 -20.68 14.90
CA ARG A 464 25.07 -21.34 16.00
C ARG A 464 26.01 -22.06 16.94
N TYR A 465 26.98 -22.81 16.41
CA TYR A 465 28.02 -23.45 17.21
C TYR A 465 28.80 -22.43 18.05
N LYS A 466 29.25 -21.33 17.42
CA LYS A 466 30.02 -20.28 18.10
C LYS A 466 29.21 -19.64 19.23
N SER A 467 27.93 -19.35 19.01
CA SER A 467 27.02 -18.78 20.00
C SER A 467 26.83 -19.72 21.19
N LEU A 468 26.44 -20.99 20.95
CA LEU A 468 26.26 -21.97 22.01
C LEU A 468 27.56 -22.26 22.79
N ALA A 469 28.69 -22.31 22.09
CA ALA A 469 30.01 -22.49 22.69
C ALA A 469 30.40 -21.31 23.60
N ALA A 470 30.05 -20.08 23.19
CA ALA A 470 30.29 -18.88 23.98
C ALA A 470 29.42 -18.84 25.24
N GLU A 471 28.15 -19.27 25.16
CA GLU A 471 27.27 -19.38 26.33
C GLU A 471 27.81 -20.36 27.38
N ILE A 472 28.27 -21.55 26.95
CA ILE A 472 28.87 -22.53 27.86
C ILE A 472 30.13 -21.94 28.51
N LYS A 473 30.96 -21.23 27.72
CA LYS A 473 32.17 -20.57 28.23
C LYS A 473 31.84 -19.50 29.27
N ALA A 474 30.89 -18.62 28.97
CA ALA A 474 30.46 -17.57 29.90
C ALA A 474 29.92 -18.16 31.21
N ARG A 475 29.22 -19.30 31.13
CA ARG A 475 28.75 -20.02 32.32
C ARG A 475 29.88 -20.65 33.12
N MET A 476 30.91 -21.20 32.47
CA MET A 476 32.13 -21.66 33.17
C MET A 476 32.87 -20.51 33.85
N GLU A 477 32.88 -19.32 33.23
CA GLU A 477 33.50 -18.11 33.82
C GLU A 477 32.71 -17.60 35.03
N ALA A 478 31.38 -17.69 35.01
CA ALA A 478 30.51 -17.21 36.09
C ALA A 478 30.36 -18.22 37.25
N ASP A 479 30.07 -19.47 36.94
CA ASP A 479 29.75 -20.52 37.92
C ASP A 479 30.98 -21.36 38.33
N GLY A 480 32.11 -21.18 37.62
CA GLY A 480 33.30 -22.03 37.72
C GLY A 480 33.25 -23.25 36.80
N GLU A 481 34.43 -23.79 36.47
CA GLU A 481 34.51 -25.04 35.71
C GLU A 481 33.92 -26.21 36.52
N SER A 482 33.10 -27.03 35.86
CA SER A 482 32.52 -28.23 36.47
C SER A 482 32.42 -29.37 35.45
N ALA A 483 32.43 -30.62 35.94
CA ALA A 483 32.29 -31.79 35.07
C ALA A 483 31.01 -31.74 34.21
N PRO A 484 29.82 -31.33 34.72
CA PRO A 484 28.63 -31.16 33.89
C PRO A 484 28.79 -30.14 32.76
N LEU A 485 29.43 -28.98 33.00
CA LEU A 485 29.64 -27.96 31.96
C LEU A 485 30.62 -28.43 30.89
N TRP A 486 31.70 -29.11 31.27
CA TRP A 486 32.63 -29.71 30.32
C TRP A 486 32.01 -30.87 29.53
N ASN A 487 31.13 -31.65 30.16
CA ASN A 487 30.34 -32.67 29.47
C ASN A 487 29.36 -32.04 28.46
N GLN A 488 28.68 -30.94 28.83
CA GLN A 488 27.83 -30.19 27.92
C GLN A 488 28.64 -29.63 26.74
N ARG A 489 29.86 -29.11 26.99
CA ARG A 489 30.78 -28.66 25.94
C ARG A 489 31.12 -29.79 24.97
N GLY A 490 31.49 -30.96 25.49
CA GLY A 490 31.84 -32.11 24.67
C GLY A 490 30.68 -32.61 23.82
N LEU A 491 29.45 -32.59 24.36
CA LEU A 491 28.25 -32.92 23.60
C LEU A 491 28.02 -31.94 22.46
N LEU A 492 28.16 -30.64 22.70
CA LEU A 492 28.07 -29.61 21.65
C LEU A 492 29.11 -29.86 20.56
N ASP A 493 30.38 -30.04 20.92
CA ASP A 493 31.48 -30.28 19.98
C ASP A 493 31.21 -31.54 19.13
N ALA A 494 30.73 -32.63 19.74
CA ALA A 494 30.35 -33.85 19.04
C ALA A 494 29.19 -33.63 18.05
N GLN A 495 28.14 -32.91 18.47
CA GLN A 495 26.98 -32.62 17.63
C GLN A 495 27.34 -31.80 16.38
N PHE A 496 28.31 -30.89 16.50
CA PHE A 496 28.80 -30.06 15.39
C PHE A 496 30.01 -30.65 14.67
N GLY A 497 30.26 -31.96 14.83
CA GLY A 497 31.25 -32.69 14.03
C GLY A 497 32.70 -32.37 14.40
N ARG A 498 32.96 -32.00 15.66
CA ARG A 498 34.30 -31.70 16.21
C ARG A 498 34.73 -32.78 17.22
N PRO A 499 35.00 -34.02 16.78
CA PRO A 499 35.28 -35.13 17.68
C PRO A 499 36.55 -34.92 18.53
N SER A 500 37.59 -34.26 18.01
CA SER A 500 38.81 -33.98 18.78
C SER A 500 38.55 -33.01 19.95
N ASP A 501 37.76 -31.97 19.71
CA ASP A 501 37.39 -31.01 20.76
C ASP A 501 36.45 -31.66 21.78
N ALA A 502 35.51 -32.49 21.30
CA ALA A 502 34.63 -33.28 22.15
C ALA A 502 35.41 -34.21 23.09
N GLU A 503 36.41 -34.94 22.58
CA GLU A 503 37.25 -35.82 23.39
C GLU A 503 37.99 -35.05 24.48
N LYS A 504 38.56 -33.89 24.16
CA LYS A 504 39.24 -33.04 25.15
C LYS A 504 38.26 -32.57 26.24
N ALA A 505 37.09 -32.10 25.85
CA ALA A 505 36.08 -31.61 26.78
C ALA A 505 35.57 -32.73 27.70
N PHE A 506 35.27 -33.92 27.17
CA PHE A 506 34.86 -35.04 28.02
C PHE A 506 35.99 -35.54 28.93
N ARG A 507 37.25 -35.55 28.48
CA ARG A 507 38.39 -35.86 29.35
C ARG A 507 38.52 -34.85 30.49
N ARG A 508 38.36 -33.56 30.19
CA ARG A 508 38.36 -32.52 31.20
C ARG A 508 37.22 -32.69 32.22
N ALA A 509 36.04 -33.12 31.76
CA ALA A 509 34.94 -33.48 32.66
C ALA A 509 35.32 -34.63 33.61
N VAL A 510 35.98 -35.68 33.11
CA VAL A 510 36.47 -36.81 33.92
C VAL A 510 37.60 -36.41 34.87
N GLU A 511 38.45 -35.45 34.51
CA GLU A 511 39.48 -34.91 35.40
C GLU A 511 38.88 -34.17 36.60
N LEU A 512 37.79 -33.44 36.38
CA LEU A 512 37.08 -32.71 37.43
C LEU A 512 36.21 -33.63 38.30
N ASP A 513 35.65 -34.68 37.70
CA ASP A 513 34.91 -35.72 38.39
C ASP A 513 35.17 -37.09 37.76
N ALA A 514 36.05 -37.86 38.39
CA ALA A 514 36.42 -39.19 37.93
C ALA A 514 35.24 -40.18 37.95
N THR A 515 34.18 -39.88 38.70
CA THR A 515 32.96 -40.68 38.83
C THR A 515 31.82 -40.21 37.93
N SER A 516 32.06 -39.27 37.02
CA SER A 516 31.03 -38.82 36.08
C SER A 516 30.65 -39.91 35.07
N ALA A 517 29.57 -40.65 35.35
CA ALA A 517 29.06 -41.71 34.49
C ALA A 517 28.77 -41.21 33.07
N SER A 518 28.14 -40.03 32.95
CA SER A 518 27.82 -39.41 31.66
C SER A 518 29.06 -39.08 30.83
N ALA A 519 30.14 -38.57 31.45
CA ALA A 519 31.35 -38.20 30.72
C ALA A 519 32.09 -39.45 30.21
N HIS A 520 32.15 -40.52 31.01
CA HIS A 520 32.69 -41.81 30.58
C HIS A 520 31.84 -42.46 29.48
N ASN A 521 30.51 -42.38 29.56
CA ASN A 521 29.62 -42.88 28.50
C ASN A 521 29.82 -42.12 27.19
N ASN A 522 29.99 -40.80 27.25
CA ASN A 522 30.21 -39.97 26.07
C ASN A 522 31.59 -40.18 25.44
N LEU A 523 32.66 -40.34 26.24
CA LEU A 523 33.97 -40.79 25.75
C LEU A 523 33.87 -42.15 25.06
N GLY A 524 33.13 -43.08 25.67
CA GLY A 524 32.90 -44.40 25.09
C GLY A 524 32.17 -44.34 23.75
N SER A 525 31.15 -43.49 23.66
CA SER A 525 30.38 -43.26 22.43
C SER A 525 31.25 -42.68 21.32
N LEU A 526 32.11 -41.71 21.65
CA LEU A 526 33.02 -41.11 20.70
C LEU A 526 34.08 -42.11 20.21
N ALA A 527 34.65 -42.91 21.12
CA ALA A 527 35.58 -43.98 20.77
C ALA A 527 34.91 -45.05 19.90
N TYR A 528 33.68 -45.43 20.20
CA TYR A 528 32.89 -46.38 19.42
C TYR A 528 32.66 -45.88 17.99
N GLN A 529 32.26 -44.60 17.83
CA GLN A 529 32.10 -43.97 16.50
C GLN A 529 33.41 -43.91 15.72
N ALA A 530 34.55 -43.76 16.40
CA ALA A 530 35.88 -43.80 15.80
C ALA A 530 36.39 -45.23 15.52
N GLY A 531 35.61 -46.28 15.80
CA GLY A 531 36.01 -47.68 15.63
C GLY A 531 36.97 -48.21 16.71
N ARG A 532 37.25 -47.42 17.76
CA ARG A 532 38.11 -47.79 18.90
C ARG A 532 37.29 -48.54 19.95
N TYR A 533 36.80 -49.73 19.60
CA TYR A 533 35.84 -50.47 20.43
C TYR A 533 36.38 -50.91 21.79
N ALA A 534 37.68 -51.20 21.90
CA ALA A 534 38.31 -51.53 23.18
C ALA A 534 38.32 -50.33 24.15
N ASP A 535 38.68 -49.13 23.65
CA ASP A 535 38.63 -47.88 24.42
C ASP A 535 37.18 -47.54 24.81
N ALA A 536 36.24 -47.79 23.90
CA ALA A 536 34.82 -47.60 24.15
C ALA A 536 34.34 -48.49 25.31
N LEU A 537 34.66 -49.79 25.25
CA LEU A 537 34.33 -50.76 26.30
C LEU A 537 34.94 -50.37 27.65
N ALA A 538 36.20 -49.92 27.68
CA ALA A 538 36.85 -49.46 28.91
C ALA A 538 36.13 -48.26 29.51
N SER A 539 35.66 -47.33 28.67
CA SER A 539 34.92 -46.15 29.11
C SER A 539 33.50 -46.51 29.59
N TYR A 540 32.78 -47.38 28.88
CA TYR A 540 31.47 -47.87 29.32
C TYR A 540 31.52 -48.67 30.62
N ARG A 541 32.60 -49.41 30.89
CA ARG A 541 32.82 -50.06 32.19
C ARG A 541 32.96 -49.07 33.34
N LYS A 542 33.67 -47.95 33.11
CA LYS A 542 33.75 -46.87 34.10
C LYS A 542 32.40 -46.18 34.29
N ALA A 543 31.66 -45.95 33.22
CA ALA A 543 30.33 -45.36 33.28
C ALA A 543 29.34 -46.24 34.07
N SER A 544 29.28 -47.55 33.79
CA SER A 544 28.41 -48.50 34.49
C SER A 544 28.82 -48.77 35.93
N ALA A 545 30.10 -48.62 36.27
CA ALA A 545 30.54 -48.69 37.66
C ALA A 545 30.12 -47.45 38.46
N ALA A 546 30.09 -46.28 37.82
CA ALA A 546 29.66 -45.03 38.43
C ALA A 546 28.13 -44.90 38.53
N ASP A 547 27.41 -45.37 37.52
CA ASP A 547 25.94 -45.45 37.51
C ASP A 547 25.51 -46.82 36.98
N PRO A 548 25.25 -47.80 37.88
CA PRO A 548 24.80 -49.13 37.48
C PRO A 548 23.38 -49.18 36.91
N GLU A 549 22.56 -48.14 37.07
CA GLU A 549 21.16 -48.11 36.66
C GLU A 549 20.95 -47.52 35.26
N ASP A 550 21.98 -46.94 34.64
CA ASP A 550 21.92 -46.44 33.26
C ASP A 550 21.86 -47.61 32.24
N ALA A 551 20.64 -48.01 31.88
CA ALA A 551 20.36 -49.03 30.88
C ALA A 551 21.04 -48.76 29.52
N GLY A 552 21.19 -47.48 29.15
CA GLY A 552 21.82 -47.05 27.91
C GLY A 552 23.31 -47.37 27.85
N VAL A 553 24.03 -47.18 28.97
CA VAL A 553 25.45 -47.57 29.10
C VAL A 553 25.63 -49.07 28.91
N TRP A 554 24.78 -49.89 29.52
CA TRP A 554 24.82 -51.36 29.38
C TRP A 554 24.58 -51.79 27.92
N LEU A 555 23.63 -51.15 27.24
CA LEU A 555 23.36 -51.42 25.83
C LEU A 555 24.54 -51.01 24.93
N ASN A 556 25.17 -49.86 25.21
CA ASN A 556 26.36 -49.40 24.50
C ASN A 556 27.56 -50.33 24.71
N MET A 557 27.71 -50.88 25.93
CA MET A 557 28.71 -51.89 26.25
C MET A 557 28.50 -53.19 25.46
N ALA A 558 27.26 -53.67 25.38
CA ALA A 558 26.90 -54.85 24.56
C ALA A 558 27.27 -54.63 23.09
N ARG A 559 26.94 -53.46 22.53
CA ARG A 559 27.27 -53.09 21.15
C ARG A 559 28.79 -53.08 20.91
N ALA A 560 29.56 -52.50 21.82
CA ALA A 560 31.03 -52.49 21.72
C ALA A 560 31.62 -53.91 21.72
N LEU A 561 31.14 -54.78 22.61
CA LEU A 561 31.57 -56.18 22.68
C LEU A 561 31.26 -56.94 21.39
N LEU A 562 30.08 -56.75 20.81
CA LEU A 562 29.72 -57.36 19.53
C LEU A 562 30.61 -56.87 18.38
N LYS A 563 30.92 -55.58 18.32
CA LYS A 563 31.87 -55.03 17.33
C LYS A 563 33.29 -55.57 17.48
N MET A 564 33.65 -56.06 18.66
CA MET A 564 34.91 -56.75 18.94
C MET A 564 34.84 -58.27 18.69
N GLY A 565 33.69 -58.82 18.26
CA GLY A 565 33.49 -60.26 18.05
C GLY A 565 33.26 -61.05 19.36
N LYS A 566 33.03 -60.37 20.48
CA LYS A 566 32.86 -60.97 21.81
C LYS A 566 31.38 -61.18 22.15
N ALA A 567 30.69 -61.97 21.32
CA ALA A 567 29.24 -62.16 21.42
C ALA A 567 28.79 -62.75 22.77
N GLU A 568 29.53 -63.72 23.31
CA GLU A 568 29.21 -64.31 24.62
C GLU A 568 29.32 -63.28 25.77
N GLU A 569 30.37 -62.44 25.77
CA GLU A 569 30.53 -61.38 26.78
C GLU A 569 29.44 -60.30 26.66
N ALA A 570 28.86 -60.10 25.47
CA ALA A 570 27.80 -59.11 25.24
C ALA A 570 26.45 -59.52 25.84
N LYS A 571 26.26 -60.79 26.20
CA LYS A 571 24.98 -61.31 26.72
C LYS A 571 24.56 -60.67 28.03
N GLU A 572 25.49 -60.55 28.97
CA GLU A 572 25.21 -59.99 30.29
C GLU A 572 24.85 -58.49 30.21
N PRO A 573 25.65 -57.61 29.56
CA PRO A 573 25.26 -56.21 29.38
C PRO A 573 23.93 -56.02 28.65
N ALA A 574 23.62 -56.84 27.63
CA ALA A 574 22.33 -56.75 26.93
C ALA A 574 21.15 -57.15 27.84
N ARG A 575 21.31 -58.19 28.67
CA ARG A 575 20.29 -58.59 29.67
C ARG A 575 20.07 -57.50 30.71
N MET A 576 21.15 -56.89 31.20
CA MET A 576 21.08 -55.77 32.15
C MET A 576 20.33 -54.57 31.56
N ALA A 577 20.67 -54.16 30.32
CA ALA A 577 19.96 -53.07 29.64
C ALA A 577 18.45 -53.34 29.51
N ALA A 578 18.06 -54.57 29.12
CA ALA A 578 16.66 -54.98 28.98
C ALA A 578 15.90 -55.10 30.31
N ALA A 579 16.61 -55.39 31.40
CA ALA A 579 16.06 -55.47 32.74
C ALA A 579 15.82 -54.09 33.35
N LEU A 580 16.75 -53.16 33.13
CA LEU A 580 16.70 -51.79 33.64
C LEU A 580 15.71 -50.91 32.85
N ASP A 581 15.64 -51.07 31.52
CA ASP A 581 14.67 -50.37 30.67
C ASP A 581 13.90 -51.36 29.77
N PRO A 582 12.60 -51.61 30.05
CA PRO A 582 11.75 -52.44 29.22
C PRO A 582 11.65 -51.99 27.76
N GLY A 583 11.81 -50.70 27.46
CA GLY A 583 11.82 -50.16 26.10
C GLY A 583 13.03 -50.60 25.28
N LEU A 584 14.13 -50.99 25.94
CA LEU A 584 15.33 -51.51 25.30
C LEU A 584 15.29 -53.03 25.08
N LYS A 585 14.23 -53.74 25.53
CA LYS A 585 14.13 -55.21 25.40
C LYS A 585 14.28 -55.68 23.97
N GLU A 586 13.59 -55.05 23.02
CA GLU A 586 13.66 -55.45 21.61
C GLU A 586 15.04 -55.21 21.02
N ALA A 587 15.66 -54.06 21.33
CA ALA A 587 17.01 -53.73 20.89
C ALA A 587 18.04 -54.71 21.47
N ALA A 588 17.97 -55.00 22.76
CA ALA A 588 18.84 -55.95 23.44
C ALA A 588 18.66 -57.38 22.91
N GLN A 589 17.43 -57.85 22.72
CA GLN A 589 17.16 -59.18 22.14
C GLN A 589 17.67 -59.28 20.70
N SER A 590 17.57 -58.21 19.92
CA SER A 590 18.10 -58.18 18.55
C SER A 590 19.62 -58.30 18.53
N LEU A 591 20.32 -57.70 19.50
CA LEU A 591 21.78 -57.85 19.65
C LEU A 591 22.20 -59.27 20.04
N LEU A 592 21.33 -60.04 20.71
CA LEU A 592 21.60 -61.41 21.14
C LEU A 592 21.28 -62.49 20.10
N LYS A 593 20.68 -62.09 18.97
CA LYS A 593 20.36 -62.96 17.83
C LYS A 593 21.42 -62.91 16.71
N LEU A 594 22.36 -61.98 16.80
CA LEU A 594 23.56 -61.85 15.95
C LEU A 594 24.70 -62.70 16.51
#